data_AF-A0A970UM23-F1
#
_entry.id   AF-A0A970UM23-F1
#
_cell.length_a   1.000
_cell.length_b   1.000
_cell.length_c   1.000
_cell.angle_alpha   90.00
_cell.angle_beta   90.00
_cell.angle_gamma   90.00
#
_symmetry.space_group_name_H-M   'P 1'
#
loop_
_entity.id
_entity.type
_entity.pdbx_description
1 polymer ?
#
loop_
_entity_poly.entity_id
_entity_poly.type
_entity_poly.pdbx_seq_one_letter_code
_entity_poly.pdbx_strand_id
1 'polypeptide(L)'
;MNKLQGFWELKTLILPSVPWERYTGSQTLDKNKLWTVRVAVLKGNDFNLPRKVGVTADEAEAFARNLLKTLGKNDLVIYYPYFIAQKSGTLQVDYSRTVIEGVDKDLWNLLTHNRRDITVIQEKGETNIYGDKNFFAPEELEELFGAAEYIRRRYRSAFISDGPILLEWSYAQETDISRNPIGEPRLVFIEMKTVRR
;
A
#
# COMPACT_ATOMS: atom_id res chain seq x y z
N MET A 1 6.49 -14.19 1.21
CA MET A 1 5.20 -13.49 1.36
C MET A 1 4.67 -12.98 0.02
N ASN A 2 3.52 -13.48 -0.44
CA ASN A 2 2.81 -12.98 -1.64
C ASN A 2 1.82 -11.85 -1.29
N LYS A 3 1.12 -11.29 -2.29
CA LYS A 3 0.19 -10.16 -2.10
C LYS A 3 -0.93 -10.45 -1.10
N LEU A 4 -1.52 -11.64 -1.18
CA LEU A 4 -2.59 -12.08 -0.27
C LEU A 4 -2.09 -12.14 1.18
N GLN A 5 -0.94 -12.79 1.40
CA GLN A 5 -0.31 -12.85 2.72
C GLN A 5 0.04 -11.45 3.23
N GLY A 6 0.51 -10.57 2.36
CA GLY A 6 0.82 -9.17 2.66
C GLY A 6 -0.34 -8.37 3.23
N PHE A 7 -1.54 -8.50 2.64
CA PHE A 7 -2.74 -7.83 3.17
C PHE A 7 -3.08 -8.29 4.59
N TRP A 8 -3.09 -9.60 4.81
CA TRP A 8 -3.36 -10.16 6.14
C TRP A 8 -2.31 -9.74 7.15
N GLU A 9 -1.03 -9.79 6.76
CA GLU A 9 0.06 -9.44 7.65
C GLU A 9 -0.02 -7.97 8.06
N LEU A 10 -0.25 -7.04 7.12
CA LEU A 10 -0.45 -5.61 7.42
C LEU A 10 -1.58 -5.37 8.44
N LYS A 11 -2.66 -6.16 8.38
CA LYS A 11 -3.79 -6.07 9.34
C LYS A 11 -3.39 -6.49 10.77
N THR A 12 -2.30 -7.24 10.92
CA THR A 12 -1.77 -7.68 12.24
C THR A 12 -0.67 -6.78 12.79
N LEU A 13 -0.07 -5.93 11.94
CA LEU A 13 0.99 -5.03 12.36
C LEU A 13 0.43 -3.78 13.03
N ILE A 14 1.25 -3.13 13.86
CA ILE A 14 0.93 -1.81 14.45
C ILE A 14 1.23 -0.65 13.47
N LEU A 15 1.35 -0.94 12.18
CA LEU A 15 1.58 0.08 11.16
C LEU A 15 0.24 0.65 10.69
N PRO A 16 0.15 1.96 10.39
CA PRO A 16 -1.07 2.53 9.84
C PRO A 16 -1.30 1.95 8.46
N SER A 17 -2.30 1.09 8.29
CA SER A 17 -2.60 0.41 7.03
C SER A 17 -3.99 0.79 6.52
N VAL A 18 -4.21 0.61 5.23
CA VAL A 18 -5.53 0.88 4.64
C VAL A 18 -6.57 0.01 5.36
N PRO A 19 -7.69 0.58 5.84
CA PRO A 19 -8.66 -0.14 6.67
C PRO A 19 -9.55 -1.01 5.79
N TRP A 20 -8.95 -2.02 5.17
CA TRP A 20 -9.62 -2.89 4.24
C TRP A 20 -10.42 -3.96 4.95
N GLU A 21 -11.57 -4.26 4.36
CA GLU A 21 -12.46 -5.34 4.78
C GLU A 21 -12.69 -6.33 3.65
N ARG A 22 -12.98 -7.58 4.02
CA ARG A 22 -13.28 -8.64 3.06
C ARG A 22 -14.72 -8.46 2.56
N TYR A 23 -14.90 -8.47 1.25
CA TYR A 23 -16.22 -8.56 0.63
C TYR A 23 -16.65 -10.03 0.52
N THR A 24 -17.81 -10.36 1.07
CA THR A 24 -18.42 -11.70 1.04
C THR A 24 -19.75 -11.73 0.30
N GLY A 25 -20.19 -10.59 -0.26
CA GLY A 25 -21.44 -10.47 -1.02
C GLY A 25 -22.64 -9.96 -0.22
N SER A 26 -22.48 -9.78 1.10
CA SER A 26 -23.55 -9.31 2.01
C SER A 26 -23.33 -7.89 2.53
N GLN A 27 -22.18 -7.28 2.24
CA GLN A 27 -21.87 -5.92 2.69
C GLN A 27 -22.58 -4.89 1.81
N THR A 28 -23.07 -3.82 2.45
CA THR A 28 -23.59 -2.62 1.80
C THR A 28 -22.60 -1.48 2.03
N LEU A 29 -22.21 -0.81 0.95
CA LEU A 29 -21.24 0.28 0.99
C LEU A 29 -21.95 1.63 1.18
N ASP A 30 -21.32 2.52 1.96
CA ASP A 30 -21.83 3.88 2.19
C ASP A 30 -21.88 4.66 0.87
N LYS A 31 -23.09 5.11 0.49
CA LYS A 31 -23.33 5.83 -0.76
C LYS A 31 -22.74 7.24 -0.78
N ASN A 32 -22.35 7.79 0.37
CA ASN A 32 -21.75 9.11 0.46
C ASN A 32 -20.22 9.10 0.29
N LYS A 33 -19.63 7.91 0.07
CA LYS A 33 -18.19 7.73 -0.11
C LYS A 33 -17.87 7.17 -1.49
N LEU A 34 -16.65 7.42 -1.91
CA LEU A 34 -16.02 6.67 -2.98
C LEU A 34 -15.28 5.47 -2.41
N TRP A 35 -15.18 4.41 -3.21
CA TRP A 35 -14.68 3.11 -2.78
C TRP A 35 -13.58 2.61 -3.69
N THR A 36 -12.70 1.81 -3.09
CA THR A 36 -11.69 1.02 -3.78
C THR A 36 -12.01 -0.45 -3.57
N VAL A 37 -11.98 -1.23 -4.64
CA VAL A 37 -12.10 -2.69 -4.63
C VAL A 37 -10.87 -3.29 -5.27
N ARG A 38 -10.21 -4.20 -4.55
CA ARG A 38 -9.00 -4.91 -5.00
C ARG A 38 -9.15 -6.40 -4.81
N VAL A 39 -8.32 -7.14 -5.56
CA VAL A 39 -8.23 -8.59 -5.47
C VAL A 39 -6.81 -9.00 -5.07
N ALA A 40 -6.73 -10.06 -4.28
CA ALA A 40 -5.52 -10.85 -4.09
C ALA A 40 -5.86 -12.34 -4.27
N VAL A 41 -5.05 -13.05 -5.03
CA VAL A 41 -5.29 -14.48 -5.33
C VAL A 41 -4.37 -15.36 -4.49
N LEU A 42 -4.82 -16.57 -4.14
CA LEU A 42 -4.00 -17.51 -3.38
C LEU A 42 -2.89 -18.13 -4.25
N LYS A 43 -3.22 -18.45 -5.50
CA LYS A 43 -2.32 -19.07 -6.48
C LYS A 43 -2.50 -18.39 -7.82
N GLY A 44 -1.41 -18.22 -8.55
CA GLY A 44 -1.40 -17.58 -9.87
C GLY A 44 -0.55 -16.32 -9.87
N ASN A 45 -0.72 -15.52 -10.92
CA ASN A 45 0.05 -14.31 -11.11
C ASN A 45 -0.65 -13.12 -10.42
N ASP A 46 0.08 -12.40 -9.56
CA ASP A 46 -0.40 -11.19 -8.87
C ASP A 46 -0.37 -9.92 -9.76
N PHE A 47 0.15 -10.03 -11.00
CA PHE A 47 0.18 -8.91 -11.95
C PHE A 47 -1.20 -8.63 -12.57
N ASN A 48 -1.55 -7.34 -12.63
CA ASN A 48 -2.75 -6.81 -13.30
C ASN A 48 -4.08 -7.43 -12.82
N LEU A 49 -4.16 -7.81 -11.54
CA LEU A 49 -5.41 -8.22 -10.94
C LEU A 49 -6.48 -7.11 -11.07
N PRO A 50 -7.74 -7.49 -11.37
CA PRO A 50 -8.81 -6.53 -11.60
C PRO A 50 -9.04 -5.67 -10.35
N ARG A 51 -9.23 -4.37 -10.56
CA ARG A 51 -9.42 -3.39 -9.50
C ARG A 51 -10.33 -2.26 -9.96
N LYS A 52 -11.03 -1.63 -9.01
CA LYS A 52 -11.75 -0.36 -9.16
C LYS A 52 -11.30 0.57 -8.05
N VAL A 53 -11.09 1.85 -8.37
CA VAL A 53 -10.52 2.84 -7.46
C VAL A 53 -11.31 4.14 -7.62
N GLY A 54 -11.80 4.69 -6.52
CA GLY A 54 -12.51 5.98 -6.54
C GLY A 54 -13.85 5.93 -7.26
N VAL A 55 -14.62 4.86 -7.06
CA VAL A 55 -15.94 4.63 -7.68
C VAL A 55 -17.07 4.69 -6.66
N THR A 56 -18.31 4.83 -7.13
CA THR A 56 -19.49 4.86 -6.26
C THR A 56 -19.73 3.52 -5.55
N ALA A 57 -20.49 3.54 -4.46
CA ALA A 57 -20.90 2.33 -3.74
C ALA A 57 -21.55 1.29 -4.68
N ASP A 58 -22.51 1.71 -5.51
CA ASP A 58 -23.24 0.81 -6.42
C ASP A 58 -22.30 0.16 -7.45
N GLU A 59 -21.33 0.91 -8.00
CA GLU A 59 -20.32 0.38 -8.92
C GLU A 59 -19.36 -0.58 -8.23
N ALA A 60 -18.85 -0.22 -7.05
CA ALA A 60 -17.94 -1.05 -6.26
C ALA A 60 -18.57 -2.39 -5.88
N GLU A 61 -19.82 -2.38 -5.40
CA GLU A 61 -20.54 -3.60 -5.05
C GLU A 61 -20.84 -4.47 -6.27
N ALA A 62 -21.27 -3.88 -7.38
CA ALA A 62 -21.54 -4.63 -8.61
C ALA A 62 -20.26 -5.33 -9.11
N PHE A 63 -19.14 -4.60 -9.09
CA PHE A 63 -17.83 -5.13 -9.45
C PHE A 63 -17.38 -6.25 -8.49
N ALA A 64 -17.47 -6.03 -7.17
CA ALA A 64 -17.08 -7.01 -6.16
C ALA A 64 -17.93 -8.29 -6.23
N ARG A 65 -19.24 -8.17 -6.44
CA ARG A 65 -20.13 -9.33 -6.68
C ARG A 65 -19.73 -10.11 -7.92
N ASN A 66 -19.33 -9.43 -8.99
CA ASN A 66 -18.88 -10.11 -10.21
C ASN A 66 -17.57 -10.88 -9.97
N LEU A 67 -16.61 -10.27 -9.25
CA LEU A 67 -15.35 -10.91 -8.88
C LEU A 67 -15.58 -12.20 -8.08
N LEU A 68 -16.52 -12.20 -7.13
CA LEU A 68 -16.84 -13.40 -6.34
C LEU A 68 -17.37 -14.58 -7.18
N LYS A 69 -17.93 -14.32 -8.38
CA LYS A 69 -18.39 -15.39 -9.29
C LYS A 69 -17.24 -16.02 -10.07
N THR A 70 -16.17 -15.27 -10.31
CA THR A 70 -15.05 -15.67 -11.16
C THR A 70 -13.84 -16.17 -10.38
N LEU A 71 -13.70 -15.76 -9.11
CA LEU A 71 -12.55 -16.07 -8.28
C LEU A 71 -12.72 -17.38 -7.51
N GLY A 72 -11.60 -17.99 -7.14
CA GLY A 72 -11.59 -19.19 -6.32
C GLY A 72 -12.04 -18.92 -4.88
N LYS A 73 -12.52 -19.96 -4.19
CA LYS A 73 -13.00 -19.87 -2.80
C LYS A 73 -12.00 -19.26 -1.80
N ASN A 74 -10.71 -19.38 -2.10
CA ASN A 74 -9.62 -18.92 -1.24
C ASN A 74 -9.01 -17.59 -1.70
N ASP A 75 -9.49 -17.01 -2.78
CA ASP A 75 -9.09 -15.67 -3.20
C ASP A 75 -9.81 -14.62 -2.36
N LEU A 76 -9.22 -13.43 -2.33
CA LEU A 76 -9.66 -12.34 -1.47
C LEU A 76 -10.13 -11.18 -2.33
N VAL A 77 -11.39 -10.81 -2.18
CA VAL A 77 -11.92 -9.51 -2.62
C VAL A 77 -11.94 -8.60 -1.41
N ILE A 78 -11.21 -7.49 -1.48
CA ILE A 78 -11.17 -6.48 -0.43
C ILE A 78 -11.79 -5.18 -0.91
N TYR A 79 -12.33 -4.42 0.02
CA TYR A 79 -12.80 -3.07 -0.21
C TYR A 79 -12.38 -2.14 0.93
N TYR A 80 -12.20 -0.86 0.61
CA TYR A 80 -11.94 0.22 1.57
C TYR A 80 -12.32 1.58 0.97
N PRO A 81 -12.54 2.62 1.80
CA PRO A 81 -12.78 3.98 1.31
C PRO A 81 -11.66 4.46 0.39
N TYR A 82 -12.04 5.13 -0.70
CA TYR A 82 -11.08 5.78 -1.57
C TYR A 82 -10.38 6.93 -0.84
N PHE A 83 -9.11 7.14 -1.18
CA PHE A 83 -8.28 8.22 -0.69
C PHE A 83 -7.49 8.80 -1.85
N ILE A 84 -7.07 10.05 -1.70
CA ILE A 84 -6.11 10.69 -2.60
C ILE A 84 -4.76 10.78 -1.91
N ALA A 85 -3.70 10.49 -2.66
CA ALA A 85 -2.33 10.62 -2.18
C ALA A 85 -1.78 12.01 -2.52
N GLN A 86 -1.12 12.65 -1.56
CA GLN A 86 -0.25 13.79 -1.84
C GLN A 86 1.15 13.32 -2.25
N LYS A 87 1.62 12.25 -1.61
CA LYS A 87 2.90 11.59 -1.89
C LYS A 87 2.67 10.09 -1.79
N SER A 88 3.30 9.32 -2.65
CA SER A 88 3.32 7.87 -2.57
C SER A 88 4.72 7.35 -2.77
N GLY A 89 4.92 6.08 -2.43
CA GLY A 89 6.21 5.47 -2.68
C GLY A 89 6.33 4.05 -2.24
N THR A 90 7.58 3.59 -2.21
CA THR A 90 7.94 2.29 -1.70
C THR A 90 8.92 2.41 -0.54
N LEU A 91 8.83 1.47 0.39
CA LEU A 91 9.76 1.30 1.50
C LEU A 91 10.28 -0.13 1.41
N GLN A 92 11.52 -0.29 0.98
CA GLN A 92 12.22 -1.56 0.98
C GLN A 92 13.09 -1.68 2.23
N VAL A 93 12.89 -2.75 2.97
CA VAL A 93 13.64 -3.07 4.19
C VAL A 93 14.38 -4.38 3.96
N ASP A 94 15.70 -4.35 4.07
CA ASP A 94 16.55 -5.55 4.19
C ASP A 94 17.24 -5.52 5.56
N TYR A 95 18.05 -6.53 5.91
CA TYR A 95 18.68 -6.67 7.22
C TYR A 95 19.55 -5.48 7.64
N SER A 96 20.30 -4.86 6.72
CA SER A 96 21.21 -3.74 6.99
C SER A 96 20.94 -2.47 6.17
N ARG A 97 19.93 -2.51 5.29
CA ARG A 97 19.63 -1.44 4.35
C ARG A 97 18.15 -1.08 4.37
N THR A 98 17.85 0.21 4.28
CA THR A 98 16.52 0.75 4.02
C THR A 98 16.60 1.56 2.72
N VAL A 99 15.64 1.37 1.83
CA VAL A 99 15.46 2.22 0.64
C VAL A 99 14.05 2.77 0.66
N ILE A 100 13.92 4.09 0.63
CA ILE A 100 12.66 4.80 0.50
C ILE A 100 12.67 5.47 -0.88
N GLU A 101 11.69 5.16 -1.71
CA GLU A 101 11.46 5.87 -2.98
C GLU A 101 10.16 6.63 -2.87
N GLY A 102 10.14 7.90 -3.30
CA GLY A 102 8.97 8.77 -3.26
C GLY A 102 8.63 9.34 -4.64
N VAL A 103 7.34 9.55 -4.87
CA VAL A 103 6.78 10.21 -6.04
C VAL A 103 5.62 11.13 -5.63
N ASP A 104 5.48 12.26 -6.32
CA ASP A 104 4.35 13.16 -6.20
C ASP A 104 3.06 12.44 -6.58
N LYS A 105 2.04 12.59 -5.71
CA LYS A 105 0.71 11.99 -5.84
C LYS A 105 0.74 10.47 -5.90
N ASP A 106 -0.05 9.88 -6.80
CA ASP A 106 -0.35 8.45 -6.82
C ASP A 106 0.87 7.58 -7.14
N LEU A 107 0.96 6.43 -6.45
CA LEU A 107 1.99 5.42 -6.65
C LEU A 107 2.11 4.92 -8.11
N TRP A 108 1.07 5.05 -8.93
CA TRP A 108 1.15 4.72 -10.37
C TRP A 108 2.16 5.58 -11.12
N ASN A 109 2.45 6.79 -10.66
CA ASN A 109 3.50 7.61 -11.26
C ASN A 109 4.87 6.92 -11.17
N LEU A 110 5.13 6.21 -10.07
CA LEU A 110 6.32 5.39 -9.91
C LEU A 110 6.23 4.10 -10.74
N LEU A 111 5.14 3.34 -10.60
CA LEU A 111 5.03 1.99 -11.17
C LEU A 111 4.84 1.96 -12.70
N THR A 112 4.20 2.98 -13.26
CA THR A 112 3.83 3.02 -14.70
C THR A 112 4.71 3.98 -15.49
N HIS A 113 5.07 5.13 -14.91
CA HIS A 113 5.85 6.16 -15.61
C HIS A 113 7.33 6.17 -15.21
N ASN A 114 7.75 5.27 -14.31
CA ASN A 114 9.10 5.20 -13.75
C ASN A 114 9.57 6.58 -13.21
N ARG A 115 8.62 7.38 -12.74
CA ARG A 115 8.87 8.72 -12.23
C ARG A 115 9.24 8.61 -10.76
N ARG A 116 10.38 9.18 -10.40
CA ARG A 116 10.92 9.12 -9.05
C ARG A 116 11.45 10.48 -8.67
N ASP A 117 10.81 11.10 -7.69
CA ASP A 117 11.16 12.45 -7.25
C ASP A 117 12.25 12.40 -6.18
N ILE A 118 12.27 11.35 -5.35
CA ILE A 118 13.31 11.13 -4.35
C ILE A 118 13.66 9.64 -4.16
N THR A 119 14.92 9.37 -3.84
CA THR A 119 15.40 8.11 -3.24
C THR A 119 16.21 8.43 -1.99
N VAL A 120 15.85 7.84 -0.86
CA VAL A 120 16.62 7.87 0.39
C VAL A 120 17.13 6.47 0.68
N ILE A 121 18.44 6.32 0.87
CA ILE A 121 19.07 5.05 1.20
C ILE A 121 19.76 5.19 2.54
N GLN A 122 19.35 4.37 3.51
CA GLN A 122 20.04 4.26 4.79
C GLN A 122 20.76 2.91 4.87
N GLU A 123 22.07 2.93 5.04
CA GLU A 123 22.91 1.74 5.13
C GLU A 123 24.13 2.01 6.01
N LYS A 124 24.45 1.09 6.93
CA LYS A 124 25.63 1.18 7.82
C LYS A 124 25.72 2.50 8.63
N GLY A 125 24.57 3.09 8.95
CA GLY A 125 24.48 4.36 9.69
C GLY A 125 24.62 5.62 8.81
N GLU A 126 24.86 5.47 7.52
CA GLU A 126 24.89 6.57 6.57
C GLU A 126 23.54 6.72 5.87
N THR A 127 23.12 7.96 5.62
CA THR A 127 21.91 8.27 4.87
C THR A 127 22.27 9.07 3.63
N ASN A 128 21.98 8.51 2.44
CA ASN A 128 22.22 9.12 1.15
C ASN A 128 20.88 9.50 0.50
N ILE A 129 20.76 10.74 0.03
CA ILE A 129 19.54 11.28 -0.58
C ILE A 129 19.83 11.68 -2.03
N TYR A 130 19.01 11.19 -2.95
CA TYR A 130 19.07 11.46 -4.39
C TYR A 130 17.73 12.01 -4.86
N GLY A 131 17.73 13.09 -5.65
CA GLY A 131 16.52 13.77 -6.09
C GLY A 131 16.19 15.00 -5.24
N ASP A 132 14.91 15.31 -5.10
CA ASP A 132 14.45 16.49 -4.35
C ASP A 132 14.58 16.29 -2.84
N LYS A 133 15.53 17.00 -2.23
CA LYS A 133 15.79 16.93 -0.78
C LYS A 133 14.67 17.54 0.07
N ASN A 134 13.79 18.33 -0.51
CA ASN A 134 12.65 18.96 0.16
C ASN A 134 11.35 18.18 -0.02
N PHE A 135 11.41 17.00 -0.66
CA PHE A 135 10.22 16.19 -0.93
C PHE A 135 9.49 15.76 0.36
N PHE A 136 10.25 15.38 1.39
CA PHE A 136 9.69 14.99 2.69
C PHE A 136 9.78 16.14 3.69
N ALA A 137 8.73 16.32 4.49
CA ALA A 137 8.86 16.98 5.78
C ALA A 137 9.67 16.08 6.73
N PRO A 138 10.41 16.64 7.71
CA PRO A 138 11.23 15.86 8.64
C PRO A 138 10.46 14.72 9.33
N GLU A 139 9.22 15.00 9.76
CA GLU A 139 8.36 14.06 10.47
C GLU A 139 7.93 12.90 9.57
N GLU A 140 7.67 13.16 8.29
CA GLU A 140 7.27 12.13 7.33
C GLU A 140 8.39 11.10 7.13
N LEU A 141 9.63 11.59 7.02
CA LEU A 141 10.78 10.72 6.86
C LEU A 141 11.07 9.92 8.14
N GLU A 142 10.87 10.52 9.31
CA GLU A 142 10.98 9.85 10.60
C GLU A 142 9.96 8.70 10.74
N GLU A 143 8.70 8.93 10.35
CA GLU A 143 7.64 7.89 10.36
C GLU A 143 8.03 6.69 9.47
N LEU A 144 8.56 6.94 8.27
CA LEU A 144 9.00 5.88 7.36
C LEU A 144 10.20 5.11 7.90
N PHE A 145 11.16 5.78 8.54
CA PHE A 145 12.27 5.11 9.22
C PHE A 145 11.81 4.30 10.44
N GLY A 146 10.88 4.82 11.24
CA GLY A 146 10.29 4.09 12.35
C GLY A 146 9.57 2.82 11.89
N ALA A 147 8.81 2.90 10.78
CA ALA A 147 8.22 1.73 10.15
C ALA A 147 9.29 0.73 9.66
N ALA A 148 10.37 1.22 9.07
CA ALA A 148 11.48 0.37 8.61
C ALA A 148 12.14 -0.39 9.78
N GLU A 149 12.39 0.28 10.90
CA GLU A 149 12.94 -0.34 12.11
C GLU A 149 11.99 -1.38 12.69
N TYR A 150 10.69 -1.06 12.77
CA TYR A 150 9.66 -1.99 13.23
C TYR A 150 9.65 -3.28 12.38
N ILE A 151 9.61 -3.14 11.05
CA ILE A 151 9.66 -4.27 10.11
C ILE A 151 10.96 -5.07 10.29
N ARG A 152 12.10 -4.37 10.41
CA ARG A 152 13.42 -5.00 10.60
C ARG A 152 13.45 -5.89 11.85
N ARG A 153 12.91 -5.40 12.96
CA ARG A 153 12.81 -6.14 14.22
C ARG A 153 11.85 -7.32 14.12
N ARG A 154 10.67 -7.10 13.54
CA ARG A 154 9.59 -8.09 13.47
C ARG A 154 9.91 -9.28 12.56
N TYR A 155 10.67 -9.06 11.49
CA TYR A 155 10.96 -10.06 10.44
C TYR A 155 12.45 -10.41 10.34
N ARG A 156 13.21 -10.23 11.43
CA ARG A 156 14.66 -10.46 11.45
C ARG A 156 15.08 -11.81 10.84
N SER A 157 14.34 -12.88 11.14
CA SER A 157 14.59 -14.22 10.59
C SER A 157 14.22 -14.35 9.11
N ALA A 158 13.16 -13.67 8.67
CA ALA A 158 12.70 -13.76 7.29
C ALA A 158 13.67 -13.11 6.29
N PHE A 159 14.44 -12.08 6.68
CA PHE A 159 15.45 -11.51 5.77
C PHE A 159 16.55 -12.50 5.38
N ILE A 160 16.80 -13.52 6.21
CA ILE A 160 17.81 -14.55 5.94
C ILE A 160 17.29 -15.53 4.88
N SER A 161 16.01 -15.89 4.93
CA SER A 161 15.41 -16.93 4.07
C SER A 161 14.66 -16.41 2.85
N ASP A 162 13.97 -15.27 2.99
CA ASP A 162 12.94 -14.81 2.05
C ASP A 162 13.32 -13.52 1.31
N GLY A 163 14.38 -12.83 1.76
CA GLY A 163 14.87 -11.59 1.17
C GLY A 163 14.20 -10.31 1.71
N PRO A 164 14.41 -9.16 1.05
CA PRO A 164 13.88 -7.87 1.48
C PRO A 164 12.34 -7.84 1.50
N ILE A 165 11.78 -7.05 2.41
CA ILE A 165 10.36 -6.74 2.46
C ILE A 165 10.15 -5.39 1.78
N LEU A 166 9.21 -5.34 0.84
CA LEU A 166 8.77 -4.13 0.17
C LEU A 166 7.37 -3.76 0.66
N LEU A 167 7.22 -2.53 1.12
CA LEU A 167 5.94 -1.93 1.46
C LEU A 167 5.60 -0.82 0.46
N GLU A 168 4.34 -0.74 0.07
CA GLU A 168 3.77 0.39 -0.67
C GLU A 168 3.12 1.35 0.32
N TRP A 169 3.49 2.62 0.27
CA TRP A 169 2.99 3.64 1.20
C TRP A 169 2.41 4.85 0.48
N SER A 170 1.58 5.61 1.18
CA SER A 170 1.11 6.93 0.75
C SER A 170 0.88 7.85 1.94
N TYR A 171 1.18 9.14 1.76
CA TYR A 171 0.59 10.20 2.58
C TYR A 171 -0.74 10.57 1.94
N ALA A 172 -1.82 10.08 2.53
CA ALA A 172 -3.13 10.09 1.93
C ALA A 172 -4.20 10.64 2.86
N GLN A 173 -5.25 11.17 2.24
CA GLN A 173 -6.43 11.73 2.90
C GLN A 173 -7.69 11.14 2.28
N GLU A 174 -8.71 10.95 3.12
CA GLU A 174 -10.02 10.49 2.66
C GLU A 174 -10.64 11.54 1.73
N THR A 175 -11.64 11.14 0.95
CA THR A 175 -12.41 12.08 0.13
C THR A 175 -13.90 11.95 0.34
N ASP A 176 -14.61 13.04 0.05
CA ASP A 176 -16.07 12.98 -0.18
C ASP A 176 -16.39 12.31 -1.53
N ILE A 177 -17.69 12.24 -1.84
CA ILE A 177 -18.19 11.69 -3.11
C ILE A 177 -17.74 12.48 -4.36
N SER A 178 -17.38 13.76 -4.18
CA SER A 178 -16.91 14.67 -5.23
C SER A 178 -15.39 14.67 -5.37
N ARG A 179 -14.68 13.78 -4.65
CA ARG A 179 -13.20 13.69 -4.57
C ARG A 179 -12.54 14.88 -3.88
N ASN A 180 -13.28 15.68 -3.13
CA ASN A 180 -12.67 16.71 -2.31
C ASN A 180 -12.01 16.05 -1.09
N PRO A 181 -10.77 16.45 -0.74
CA PRO A 181 -10.09 15.90 0.42
C PRO A 181 -10.77 16.23 1.74
N ILE A 182 -10.70 15.29 2.69
CA ILE A 182 -11.20 15.43 4.05
C ILE A 182 -10.06 15.14 5.04
N GLY A 183 -9.78 16.09 5.92
CA GLY A 183 -8.76 15.98 6.95
C GLY A 183 -7.34 16.20 6.44
N GLU A 184 -6.37 15.94 7.32
CA GLU A 184 -4.95 16.05 7.00
C GLU A 184 -4.40 14.74 6.40
N PRO A 185 -3.42 14.81 5.48
CA PRO A 185 -2.71 13.64 4.98
C PRO A 185 -2.04 12.88 6.11
N ARG A 186 -2.15 11.55 6.07
CA ARG A 186 -1.47 10.65 7.01
C ARG A 186 -0.80 9.52 6.27
N LEU A 187 0.27 9.00 6.86
CA LEU A 187 0.94 7.81 6.36
C LEU A 187 -0.03 6.61 6.39
N VAL A 188 -0.12 5.90 5.29
CA VAL A 188 -0.85 4.64 5.18
C VAL A 188 -0.09 3.63 4.32
N PHE A 189 0.02 2.40 4.81
CA PHE A 189 0.58 1.27 4.09
C PHE A 189 -0.53 0.50 3.35
N ILE A 190 -0.30 0.25 2.07
CA ILE A 190 -1.29 -0.27 1.13
C ILE A 190 -1.05 -1.74 0.83
N GLU A 191 0.20 -2.12 0.60
CA GLU A 191 0.62 -3.46 0.23
C GLU A 191 1.95 -3.78 0.88
N MET A 192 2.19 -5.06 1.18
CA MET A 192 3.46 -5.56 1.68
C MET A 192 3.77 -6.89 0.99
N LYS A 193 5.02 -7.12 0.59
CA LYS A 193 5.46 -8.40 0.00
C LYS A 193 6.95 -8.62 0.22
N THR A 194 7.39 -9.87 0.11
CA THR A 194 8.81 -10.20 -0.01
C THR A 194 9.24 -10.06 -1.46
N VAL A 195 10.38 -9.44 -1.70
CA VAL A 195 10.99 -9.35 -3.03
C VAL A 195 12.08 -10.41 -3.12
N ARG A 196 11.98 -11.30 -4.11
CA ARG A 196 13.03 -12.29 -4.34
C ARG A 196 14.28 -11.58 -4.85
N ARG A 197 15.44 -11.99 -4.33
CA ARG A 197 16.75 -11.61 -4.87
C ARG A 197 16.94 -12.17 -6.28
#